data_AF-A0A383AA73-F1
#
_entry.id   AF-A0A383AA73-F1
#
_cell.length_a   1.000
_cell.length_b   1.000
_cell.length_c   1.000
_cell.angle_alpha   90.00
_cell.angle_beta   90.00
_cell.angle_gamma   90.00
#
_symmetry.space_group_name_H-M   'P 1'
#
loop_
_entity.id
_entity.type
_entity.pdbx_description
1 polymer ?
#
loop_
_entity_poly.entity_id
_entity_poly.type
_entity_poly.pdbx_seq_one_letter_code
_entity_poly.pdbx_strand_id
1 'polypeptide(L)'
;MSYFNNFPTIMYDPTGDGSAKLATNIMKRVRMRANMKKEVIMMDPYDVKENETPEIVADKHHGSPYYHWVIMLLNDISDVNHDWVKSTRQLQKYLLSKYTEIELTETHHYEIPQTSGDTSINIEVENTTYPSASIVTNYEYEVAINDEKRSIDLLRNEYLGFFEDEFQSLI
;
A
#
# COMPACT_ATOMS: atom_id res chain seq x y z
N MET A 1 -19.71 -6.63 0.20
CA MET A 1 -19.42 -8.08 0.11
C MET A 1 -18.01 -8.32 0.66
N SER A 2 -17.77 -9.37 1.47
CA SER A 2 -16.44 -9.62 2.05
C SER A 2 -15.57 -10.48 1.12
N TYR A 3 -14.28 -10.14 0.95
CA TYR A 3 -13.34 -10.77 0.01
C TYR A 3 -13.33 -12.30 0.06
N PHE A 4 -13.14 -12.88 1.25
CA PHE A 4 -12.96 -14.32 1.42
C PHE A 4 -14.24 -15.13 1.26
N ASN A 5 -15.41 -14.50 1.29
CA ASN A 5 -16.68 -15.20 1.07
C ASN A 5 -16.87 -15.61 -0.40
N ASN A 6 -16.11 -15.01 -1.32
CA ASN A 6 -16.17 -15.34 -2.73
C ASN A 6 -15.40 -16.62 -3.06
N PHE A 7 -14.45 -17.02 -2.20
CA PHE A 7 -13.57 -18.16 -2.47
C PHE A 7 -14.25 -19.49 -2.21
N PRO A 8 -13.99 -20.52 -3.04
CA PRO A 8 -14.52 -21.85 -2.81
C PRO A 8 -13.91 -22.45 -1.54
N THR A 9 -14.68 -23.31 -0.88
CA THR A 9 -14.18 -24.09 0.25
C THR A 9 -13.52 -25.39 -0.21
N ILE A 10 -12.44 -25.78 0.45
CA ILE A 10 -11.76 -27.07 0.25
C ILE A 10 -11.71 -27.84 1.56
N MET A 11 -11.67 -29.17 1.46
CA MET A 11 -11.32 -30.02 2.60
C MET A 11 -9.82 -29.91 2.83
N TYR A 12 -9.44 -29.33 3.97
CA TYR A 12 -8.05 -29.10 4.33
C TYR A 12 -7.72 -29.85 5.62
N ASP A 13 -6.68 -30.68 5.57
CA ASP A 13 -6.10 -31.39 6.70
C ASP A 13 -4.66 -30.88 6.90
N PRO A 14 -4.42 -30.00 7.89
CA PRO A 14 -3.09 -29.47 8.16
C PRO A 14 -2.16 -30.49 8.82
N THR A 15 -2.71 -31.53 9.46
CA THR A 15 -1.98 -32.49 10.30
C THR A 15 -1.71 -33.82 9.59
N GLY A 16 -2.45 -34.13 8.52
CA GLY A 16 -2.34 -35.38 7.77
C GLY A 16 -2.86 -36.60 8.54
N ASP A 17 -3.74 -36.39 9.50
CA ASP A 17 -4.32 -37.43 10.36
C ASP A 17 -5.67 -37.95 9.83
N GLY A 18 -6.13 -37.44 8.68
CA GLY A 18 -7.38 -37.80 8.05
C GLY A 18 -8.58 -36.99 8.57
N SER A 19 -8.39 -36.05 9.50
CA SER A 19 -9.45 -35.21 10.06
C SER A 19 -9.65 -33.90 9.27
N ALA A 20 -9.92 -34.02 7.97
CA ALA A 20 -10.09 -32.86 7.10
C ALA A 20 -11.26 -31.97 7.54
N LYS A 21 -11.01 -30.65 7.60
CA LYS A 21 -12.01 -29.62 7.90
C LYS A 21 -12.32 -28.79 6.68
N LEU A 22 -13.56 -28.32 6.56
CA LEU A 22 -13.95 -27.40 5.51
C LEU A 22 -13.33 -26.03 5.79
N ALA A 23 -12.46 -25.57 4.89
CA ALA A 23 -11.77 -24.29 5.01
C ALA A 23 -11.86 -23.49 3.70
N THR A 24 -11.83 -22.16 3.79
CA THR A 24 -11.79 -21.28 2.61
C THR A 24 -10.47 -21.47 1.86
N ASN A 25 -10.53 -21.64 0.53
CA ASN A 25 -9.35 -21.84 -0.29
C ASN A 25 -8.58 -20.54 -0.53
N ILE A 26 -7.64 -20.23 0.36
CA ILE A 26 -6.73 -19.09 0.24
C ILE A 26 -5.57 -19.32 -0.74
N MET A 27 -5.41 -20.52 -1.29
CA MET A 27 -4.32 -20.84 -2.24
C MET A 27 -4.64 -20.35 -3.67
N LYS A 28 -5.90 -20.02 -3.95
CA LYS A 28 -6.26 -19.35 -5.20
C LYS A 28 -5.80 -17.90 -5.15
N ARG A 29 -4.90 -17.53 -6.07
CA ARG A 29 -4.50 -16.14 -6.26
C ARG A 29 -5.33 -15.52 -7.37
N VAL A 30 -6.15 -14.53 -7.02
CA VAL A 30 -6.82 -13.69 -8.01
C VAL A 30 -5.92 -12.49 -8.29
N ARG A 31 -5.48 -12.34 -9.54
CA ARG A 31 -4.78 -11.15 -10.00
C ARG A 31 -5.61 -10.49 -11.07
N MET A 32 -5.95 -9.22 -10.84
CA MET A 32 -6.57 -8.35 -11.84
C MET A 32 -5.76 -8.39 -13.14
N ARG A 33 -6.43 -8.49 -14.28
CA ARG A 33 -5.76 -8.40 -15.58
C ARG A 33 -5.09 -7.02 -15.67
N ALA A 34 -3.82 -6.99 -16.07
CA ALA A 34 -3.03 -5.76 -16.15
C ALA A 34 -3.65 -4.66 -17.05
N ASN A 35 -4.60 -5.01 -17.91
CA ASN A 35 -5.28 -4.09 -18.81
C ASN A 35 -6.34 -3.21 -18.12
N MET A 36 -6.95 -3.66 -17.01
CA MET A 36 -7.92 -2.83 -16.28
C MET A 36 -7.25 -1.73 -15.45
N LYS A 37 -6.02 -1.97 -14.97
CA LYS A 37 -5.24 -0.95 -14.24
C LYS A 37 -4.86 0.25 -15.12
N LYS A 38 -4.94 0.11 -16.45
CA LYS A 38 -4.48 1.14 -17.39
C LYS A 38 -5.54 2.17 -17.76
N GLU A 39 -6.80 1.96 -17.40
CA GLU A 39 -7.82 2.97 -17.63
C GLU A 39 -7.86 3.95 -16.45
N VAL A 40 -6.99 4.96 -16.52
CA VAL A 40 -6.94 6.13 -15.61
C VAL A 40 -8.32 6.76 -15.40
N ILE A 41 -9.25 6.57 -16.33
CA ILE A 41 -10.64 7.04 -16.27
C ILE A 41 -11.44 6.38 -15.14
N MET A 42 -11.06 5.18 -14.71
CA MET A 42 -11.78 4.42 -13.68
C MET A 42 -11.34 4.75 -12.26
N MET A 43 -10.23 5.47 -12.10
CA MET A 43 -9.59 5.73 -10.82
C MET A 43 -9.67 7.21 -10.45
N ASP A 44 -9.88 7.49 -9.16
CA ASP A 44 -9.73 8.82 -8.60
C ASP A 44 -8.57 8.81 -7.59
N PRO A 45 -7.59 9.72 -7.72
CA PRO A 45 -6.50 9.82 -6.76
C PRO A 45 -7.05 10.32 -5.41
N TYR A 46 -6.58 9.71 -4.33
CA TYR A 46 -6.97 10.05 -2.96
C TYR A 46 -5.73 10.10 -2.07
N ASP A 47 -5.70 11.11 -1.21
CA ASP A 47 -4.66 11.29 -0.20
C ASP A 47 -5.19 10.82 1.16
N VAL A 48 -4.61 9.73 1.66
CA VAL A 48 -5.02 9.09 2.92
C VAL A 48 -4.72 9.98 4.11
N LYS A 49 -5.77 10.30 4.87
CA LYS A 49 -5.64 11.16 6.05
C LYS A 49 -5.11 10.40 7.24
N GLU A 50 -4.64 11.18 8.21
CA GLU A 50 -4.10 10.66 9.46
C GLU A 50 -5.10 9.72 10.17
N ASN A 51 -4.63 8.52 10.56
CA ASN A 51 -5.39 7.43 11.17
C ASN A 51 -6.50 6.79 10.31
N GLU A 52 -6.53 7.03 9.00
CA GLU A 52 -7.43 6.27 8.11
C GLU A 52 -6.87 4.87 7.84
N THR A 53 -7.71 3.86 8.02
CA THR A 53 -7.44 2.48 7.61
C THR A 53 -8.09 2.21 6.25
N PRO A 54 -7.68 1.16 5.51
CA PRO A 54 -8.34 0.77 4.26
C PRO A 54 -9.86 0.61 4.40
N GLU A 55 -10.32 0.11 5.54
CA GLU A 55 -11.74 -0.04 5.88
C GLU A 55 -12.47 1.30 6.02
N ILE A 56 -11.84 2.27 6.69
CA ILE A 56 -12.40 3.62 6.85
C ILE A 56 -12.47 4.33 5.49
N VAL A 57 -11.43 4.19 4.66
CA VAL A 57 -11.43 4.78 3.32
C VAL A 57 -12.52 4.14 2.44
N ALA A 58 -12.67 2.81 2.51
CA ALA A 58 -13.72 2.10 1.79
C ALA A 58 -15.13 2.52 2.25
N ASP A 59 -15.35 2.69 3.55
CA ASP A 59 -16.62 3.17 4.06
C ASP A 59 -16.95 4.59 3.57
N LYS A 60 -15.96 5.49 3.57
CA LYS A 60 -16.12 6.87 3.07
C LYS A 60 -16.38 6.94 1.57
N HIS A 61 -15.70 6.13 0.77
CA HIS A 61 -15.77 6.21 -0.70
C HIS A 61 -16.86 5.32 -1.29
N HIS A 62 -16.89 4.03 -0.91
CA HIS A 62 -17.82 3.03 -1.43
C HIS A 62 -19.08 2.85 -0.56
N GLY A 63 -19.18 3.51 0.59
CA GLY A 63 -20.33 3.41 1.50
C GLY A 63 -20.37 2.13 2.33
N SER A 64 -19.28 1.35 2.37
CA SER A 64 -19.18 0.15 3.19
C SER A 64 -17.73 -0.25 3.47
N PRO A 65 -17.39 -0.60 4.73
CA PRO A 65 -16.03 -1.00 5.09
C PRO A 65 -15.62 -2.34 4.46
N TYR A 66 -16.58 -3.14 4.01
CA TYR A 66 -16.32 -4.44 3.38
C TYR A 66 -15.62 -4.34 2.02
N TYR A 67 -15.51 -3.14 1.43
CA TYR A 67 -14.82 -2.90 0.17
C TYR A 67 -13.33 -2.56 0.32
N HIS A 68 -12.77 -2.67 1.53
CA HIS A 68 -11.36 -2.40 1.79
C HIS A 68 -10.40 -3.22 0.90
N TRP A 69 -10.77 -4.45 0.56
CA TRP A 69 -9.97 -5.33 -0.29
C TRP A 69 -9.85 -4.84 -1.73
N VAL A 70 -10.85 -4.09 -2.22
CA VAL A 70 -10.83 -3.48 -3.56
C VAL A 70 -9.70 -2.45 -3.62
N ILE A 71 -9.66 -1.57 -2.63
CA ILE A 71 -8.62 -0.55 -2.47
C ILE A 71 -7.25 -1.21 -2.38
N MET A 72 -7.12 -2.25 -1.56
CA MET A 72 -5.86 -2.98 -1.40
C MET A 72 -5.41 -3.64 -2.72
N LEU A 73 -6.32 -4.32 -3.42
CA LEU A 73 -5.99 -5.03 -4.66
C LEU A 73 -5.57 -4.08 -5.80
N LEU A 74 -6.20 -2.91 -5.88
CA LEU A 74 -5.90 -1.92 -6.91
C LEU A 74 -4.52 -1.29 -6.71
N ASN A 75 -4.19 -0.94 -5.47
CA ASN A 75 -2.92 -0.33 -5.08
C ASN A 75 -1.79 -1.33 -4.83
N ASP A 76 -1.99 -2.62 -5.18
CA ASP A 76 -1.02 -3.70 -4.97
C ASP A 76 -0.56 -3.86 -3.50
N ILE A 77 -1.44 -3.52 -2.55
CA ILE A 77 -1.19 -3.58 -1.11
C ILE A 77 -1.49 -5.00 -0.63
N SER A 78 -0.45 -5.67 -0.13
CA SER A 78 -0.55 -7.06 0.34
C SER A 78 -0.59 -7.17 1.86
N ASP A 79 0.18 -6.32 2.54
CA ASP A 79 0.24 -6.26 4.00
C ASP A 79 -0.13 -4.87 4.50
N VAL A 80 -1.33 -4.75 5.07
CA VAL A 80 -1.82 -3.49 5.64
C VAL A 80 -0.88 -2.93 6.72
N ASN A 81 -0.14 -3.76 7.43
CA ASN A 81 0.73 -3.26 8.51
C ASN A 81 2.00 -2.59 7.98
N HIS A 82 2.50 -2.99 6.82
CA HIS A 82 3.77 -2.53 6.25
C HIS A 82 3.57 -1.60 5.05
N ASP A 83 2.63 -1.93 4.17
CA ASP A 83 2.40 -1.26 2.89
C ASP A 83 1.47 -0.04 3.05
N TRP A 84 0.59 -0.03 4.05
CA TRP A 84 -0.28 1.12 4.33
C TRP A 84 0.48 2.26 5.03
N VAL A 85 0.01 3.49 4.82
CA VAL A 85 0.52 4.66 5.54
C VAL A 85 0.39 4.47 7.06
N LYS A 86 1.48 4.72 7.77
CA LYS A 86 1.51 4.71 9.22
C LYS A 86 1.07 6.07 9.75
N SER A 87 0.23 6.04 10.79
CA SER A 87 -0.01 7.24 11.59
C SER A 87 1.29 7.75 12.22
N THR A 88 1.35 9.03 12.60
CA THR A 88 2.52 9.63 13.26
C THR A 88 2.97 8.80 14.47
N ARG A 89 2.02 8.29 15.26
CA ARG A 89 2.33 7.44 16.42
C ARG A 89 2.89 6.08 16.02
N GLN A 90 2.35 5.46 14.98
CA GLN A 90 2.85 4.17 14.46
C GLN A 90 4.23 4.32 13.82
N LEU A 91 4.44 5.41 13.08
CA LEU A 91 5.73 5.73 12.47
C LEU A 91 6.80 5.94 13.55
N GLN A 92 6.51 6.72 14.60
CA GLN A 92 7.45 6.89 15.72
C GLN A 92 7.81 5.55 16.38
N LYS A 93 6.83 4.66 16.60
CA LYS A 93 7.11 3.33 17.13
C LYS A 93 7.96 2.47 16.18
N TYR A 94 7.69 2.56 14.89
CA TYR A 94 8.47 1.87 13.86
C TYR A 94 9.92 2.35 13.86
N LEU A 95 10.12 3.66 13.88
CA LEU A 95 11.43 4.30 13.94
C LEU A 95 12.23 3.86 15.18
N LEU A 96 11.63 3.89 16.37
CA LEU A 96 12.27 3.44 17.61
C LEU A 96 12.57 1.94 17.64
N SER A 97 11.90 1.14 16.81
CA SER A 97 12.19 -0.30 16.69
C SER A 97 13.32 -0.60 15.70
N LYS A 98 13.58 0.32 14.76
CA LYS A 98 14.55 0.17 13.68
C LYS A 98 15.87 0.90 13.96
N TYR A 99 15.80 2.07 14.59
CA TYR A 99 16.91 2.97 14.84
C TYR A 99 17.01 3.31 16.32
N THR A 100 18.22 3.60 16.78
CA THR A 100 18.48 4.31 18.03
C THR A 100 18.22 5.82 17.87
N GLU A 101 18.05 6.53 18.99
CA GLU A 101 17.81 7.98 18.96
C GLU A 101 18.92 8.78 18.24
N ILE A 102 20.17 8.30 18.33
CA ILE A 102 21.32 8.93 17.66
C ILE A 102 21.21 8.71 16.15
N GLU A 103 21.01 7.46 15.73
CA GLU A 103 20.90 7.07 14.32
C GLU A 103 19.78 7.82 13.58
N LEU A 104 18.68 8.17 14.25
CA LEU A 104 17.59 8.94 13.62
C LEU A 104 18.04 10.28 13.05
N THR A 105 19.04 10.91 13.67
CA THR A 105 19.60 12.21 13.25
C THR A 105 20.82 12.07 12.35
N GLU A 106 21.30 10.85 12.13
CA GLU A 106 22.42 10.59 11.23
C GLU A 106 21.99 10.77 9.77
N THR A 107 22.95 11.18 8.95
CA THR A 107 22.76 11.33 7.51
C THR A 107 22.48 9.97 6.87
N HIS A 108 21.33 9.85 6.20
CA HIS A 108 21.03 8.70 5.35
C HIS A 108 21.72 8.87 4.00
N HIS A 109 21.53 10.03 3.35
CA HIS A 109 22.11 10.35 2.06
C HIS A 109 22.12 11.87 1.80
N TYR A 110 22.63 12.28 0.64
CA TYR A 110 22.68 13.67 0.22
C TYR A 110 21.91 13.85 -1.08
N GLU A 111 21.20 14.97 -1.22
CA GLU A 111 20.36 15.27 -2.37
C GLU A 111 20.76 16.59 -3.04
N ILE A 112 20.65 16.63 -4.37
CA ILE A 112 20.67 17.88 -5.16
C ILE A 112 19.49 17.90 -6.14
N PRO A 113 18.95 19.09 -6.48
CA PRO A 113 17.98 19.17 -7.56
C PRO A 113 18.63 18.74 -8.87
N GLN A 114 17.89 17.97 -9.66
CA GLN A 114 18.33 17.48 -10.95
C GLN A 114 18.67 18.65 -11.88
N THR A 115 19.79 18.57 -12.60
CA THR A 115 20.29 19.67 -13.44
C THR A 115 19.78 19.64 -14.89
N SER A 116 19.08 18.56 -15.28
CA SER A 116 18.55 18.36 -16.64
C SER A 116 17.20 17.66 -16.57
N GLY A 117 16.16 18.20 -17.23
CA GLY A 117 14.79 17.67 -17.14
C GLY A 117 13.94 18.44 -16.15
N ASP A 118 13.12 17.74 -15.34
CA ASP A 118 12.34 18.37 -14.28
C ASP A 118 13.23 18.67 -13.07
N THR A 119 13.56 19.95 -12.90
CA THR A 119 14.42 20.44 -11.80
C THR A 119 13.73 20.39 -10.43
N SER A 120 12.46 19.99 -10.37
CA SER A 120 11.70 19.81 -9.11
C SER A 120 12.01 18.45 -8.45
N ILE A 121 12.70 17.56 -9.17
CA ILE A 121 13.10 16.24 -8.69
C ILE A 121 14.50 16.33 -8.09
N ASN A 122 14.66 15.82 -6.87
CA ASN A 122 15.97 15.66 -6.25
C ASN A 122 16.58 14.30 -6.61
N ILE A 123 17.90 14.27 -6.78
CA ILE A 123 18.68 13.05 -7.01
C ILE A 123 19.66 12.84 -5.86
N GLU A 124 19.83 11.57 -5.47
CA GLU A 124 20.82 11.16 -4.49
C GLU A 124 22.24 11.26 -5.07
N VAL A 125 23.15 11.86 -4.30
CA VAL A 125 24.55 12.09 -4.70
C VAL A 125 25.54 11.82 -3.58
N GLU A 126 26.79 11.57 -3.95
CA GLU A 126 27.89 11.53 -3.00
C GLU A 126 28.35 12.95 -2.63
N ASN A 127 28.41 13.25 -1.32
CA ASN A 127 28.83 14.55 -0.78
C ASN A 127 30.24 14.97 -1.24
N THR A 128 31.15 14.00 -1.42
CA THR A 128 32.54 14.26 -1.87
C THR A 128 32.62 14.95 -3.22
N THR A 129 31.65 14.69 -4.10
CA THR A 129 31.58 15.27 -5.44
C THR A 129 30.73 16.55 -5.48
N TYR A 130 29.78 16.67 -4.55
CA TYR A 130 28.82 17.78 -4.49
C TYR A 130 28.74 18.37 -3.08
N PRO A 131 29.69 19.25 -2.69
CA PRO A 131 29.76 19.81 -1.33
C PRO A 131 28.60 20.76 -0.99
N SER A 132 27.76 21.13 -1.97
CA SER A 132 26.54 21.92 -1.78
C SER A 132 25.27 21.07 -1.67
N ALA A 133 25.40 19.74 -1.55
CA ALA A 133 24.25 18.85 -1.44
C ALA A 133 23.53 19.02 -0.10
N SER A 134 22.21 18.89 -0.14
CA SER A 134 21.37 18.92 1.06
C SER A 134 21.48 17.58 1.78
N ILE A 135 21.57 17.62 3.10
CA ILE A 135 21.62 16.40 3.93
C ILE A 135 20.20 15.92 4.18
N VAL A 136 19.94 14.64 3.96
CA VAL A 136 18.71 13.97 4.38
C VAL A 136 19.02 13.00 5.51
N THR A 137 18.33 13.16 6.63
CA THR A 137 18.48 12.29 7.80
C THR A 137 17.67 11.00 7.67
N ASN A 138 18.00 9.98 8.46
CA ASN A 138 17.21 8.74 8.54
C ASN A 138 15.74 9.02 8.88
N TYR A 139 15.47 9.99 9.76
CA TYR A 139 14.11 10.41 10.10
C TYR A 139 13.35 10.97 8.89
N GLU A 140 13.95 11.93 8.19
CA GLU A 140 13.32 12.59 7.03
C GLU A 140 13.05 11.60 5.89
N TYR A 141 13.99 10.69 5.64
CA TYR A 141 13.84 9.64 4.65
C TYR A 141 12.63 8.72 4.93
N GLU A 142 12.49 8.26 6.16
CA GLU A 142 11.38 7.38 6.56
C GLU A 142 10.02 8.10 6.55
N VAL A 143 10.00 9.39 6.91
CA VAL A 143 8.80 10.22 6.78
C VAL A 143 8.41 10.37 5.31
N ALA A 144 9.37 10.65 4.42
CA ALA A 144 9.11 10.78 2.99
C ALA A 144 8.55 9.49 2.38
N ILE A 145 9.14 8.32 2.69
CA ILE A 145 8.60 7.02 2.25
C ILE A 145 7.17 6.81 2.75
N ASN A 146 6.90 7.18 4.00
CA ASN A 146 5.56 7.01 4.56
C ASN A 146 4.54 7.96 3.93
N ASP A 147 4.96 9.17 3.57
CA ASP A 147 4.10 10.15 2.89
C ASP A 147 3.85 9.78 1.42
N GLU A 148 4.81 9.18 0.72
CA GLU A 148 4.57 8.62 -0.62
C GLU A 148 3.45 7.56 -0.61
N LYS A 149 3.37 6.75 0.45
CA LYS A 149 2.29 5.75 0.63
C LYS A 149 0.91 6.35 0.87
N ARG A 150 0.78 7.66 1.13
CA ARG A 150 -0.52 8.31 1.32
C ARG A 150 -1.30 8.43 0.02
N SER A 151 -0.61 8.55 -1.11
CA SER A 151 -1.24 8.66 -2.41
C SER A 151 -1.70 7.29 -2.87
N ILE A 152 -3.03 7.10 -2.93
CA ILE A 152 -3.64 5.86 -3.42
C ILE A 152 -4.67 6.16 -4.51
N ASP A 153 -4.92 5.17 -5.36
CA ASP A 153 -5.95 5.23 -6.37
C ASP A 153 -7.22 4.51 -5.87
N LEU A 154 -8.36 5.19 -5.91
CA LEU A 154 -9.66 4.64 -5.55
C LEU A 154 -10.48 4.37 -6.82
N LEU A 155 -11.14 3.20 -6.87
CA LEU A 155 -12.06 2.90 -7.97
C LEU A 155 -13.30 3.80 -7.88
N ARG A 156 -13.73 4.39 -8.98
CA ARG A 156 -15.02 5.08 -9.01
C ARG A 156 -16.17 4.11 -8.73
N ASN A 157 -17.14 4.55 -7.94
CA ASN A 157 -18.30 3.74 -7.55
C ASN A 157 -19.08 3.18 -8.74
N GLU A 158 -19.07 3.88 -9.88
CA GLU A 158 -19.71 3.45 -11.13
C GLU A 158 -19.14 2.13 -11.68
N TYR A 159 -17.86 1.84 -11.41
CA TYR A 159 -17.19 0.63 -11.87
C TYR A 159 -17.12 -0.48 -10.81
N LEU A 160 -17.57 -0.21 -9.58
CA LEU A 160 -17.49 -1.18 -8.47
C LEU A 160 -18.25 -2.48 -8.80
N GLY A 161 -19.45 -2.38 -9.39
CA GLY A 161 -20.24 -3.56 -9.77
C GLY A 161 -19.53 -4.42 -10.83
N PHE A 162 -19.00 -3.80 -11.89
CA PHE A 162 -18.24 -4.52 -12.91
C PHE A 162 -17.00 -5.21 -12.35
N PHE A 163 -16.33 -4.54 -11.41
CA PHE A 163 -15.16 -5.11 -10.73
C PHE A 163 -15.53 -6.32 -9.87
N GLU A 164 -16.65 -6.29 -9.15
CA GLU A 164 -17.14 -7.43 -8.38
C GLU A 164 -17.49 -8.63 -9.29
N ASP A 165 -18.19 -8.39 -10.40
CA ASP A 165 -18.57 -9.42 -11.36
C ASP A 165 -17.34 -10.07 -12.02
N GLU A 166 -16.36 -9.27 -12.43
CA GLU A 166 -15.11 -9.80 -12.96
C GLU A 166 -14.35 -10.58 -11.90
N PHE A 167 -14.26 -10.06 -10.67
CA PHE A 167 -13.60 -10.74 -9.57
C PHE A 167 -14.23 -12.11 -9.28
N GLN A 168 -15.57 -12.20 -9.28
CA GLN A 168 -16.29 -13.46 -9.14
C GLN A 168 -16.02 -14.41 -10.32
N SER A 169 -15.91 -13.90 -11.55
CA SER A 169 -15.62 -14.72 -12.72
C SER A 169 -14.22 -15.35 -12.72
N LEU A 170 -13.28 -14.74 -11.99
CA LEU A 170 -11.89 -15.19 -11.90
C LEU A 170 -11.63 -16.20 -10.77
N ILE A 171 -12.59 -16.37 -9.84
CA ILE A 171 -12.51 -17.29 -8.70
C ILE A 171 -13.02 -18.68 -9.07
#